data_AF-A0ABD4KWQ1-F1
#
_entry.id   AF-A0ABD4KWQ1-F1
#
_cell.length_a   1.000
_cell.length_b   1.000
_cell.length_c   1.000
_cell.angle_alpha   90.00
_cell.angle_beta   90.00
_cell.angle_gamma   90.00
#
_symmetry.space_group_name_H-M   'P 1'
#
loop_
_entity.id
_entity.type
_entity.pdbx_description
1 polymer ?
#
loop_
_entity_poly.entity_id
_entity_poly.type
_entity_poly.pdbx_seq_one_letter_code
_entity_poly.pdbx_strand_id
1 'polypeptide(L)' 'AAYKCAELTRRLIERGAQVQVVMTHAAKEFITPLTMQAVSGRPVSDSLLDPAAEASMGHIELAKWAD' A
#
# COMPACT_ATOMS: atom_id res chain seq x y z
N ALA A 1 12.98 4.84 -8.41
CA ALA A 1 12.63 3.48 -7.97
C ALA A 1 11.15 3.36 -7.63
N ALA A 2 10.59 4.21 -6.75
CA ALA A 2 9.20 4.15 -6.30
C ALA A 2 8.13 4.14 -7.42
N TYR A 3 8.27 4.95 -8.49
CA TYR A 3 7.28 4.95 -9.59
C TYR A 3 7.18 3.59 -10.31
N LYS A 4 8.25 2.77 -10.31
CA LYS A 4 8.25 1.43 -10.91
C LYS A 4 7.42 0.44 -10.08
N CYS A 5 7.13 0.75 -8.81
CA CYS A 5 6.32 -0.11 -7.96
C CYS A 5 4.88 -0.26 -8.51
N ALA A 6 4.34 0.74 -9.22
CA ALA A 6 3.03 0.63 -9.86
C ALA A 6 2.97 -0.54 -10.85
N GLU A 7 3.97 -0.67 -11.72
CA GLU A 7 4.02 -1.79 -12.67
C GLU A 7 4.22 -3.14 -11.97
N LEU A 8 5.00 -3.18 -10.89
CA LEU A 8 5.14 -4.39 -10.07
C LEU A 8 3.79 -4.79 -9.43
N THR A 9 3.08 -3.84 -8.82
CA THR A 9 1.76 -4.07 -8.22
C THR A 9 0.79 -4.62 -9.25
N ARG A 10 0.72 -4.01 -10.44
CA ARG A 10 -0.13 -4.49 -11.55
C ARG A 10 0.18 -5.95 -11.91
N ARG A 11 1.46 -6.28 -12.09
CA ARG A 11 1.91 -7.63 -12.44
C ARG A 11 1.63 -8.69 -11.38
N LEU A 12 1.66 -8.31 -10.10
CA LEU A 12 1.31 -9.19 -8.98
C LEU A 12 -0.19 -9.48 -8.99
N ILE A 13 -1.02 -8.45 -9.19
CA ILE A 13 -2.47 -8.58 -9.28
C ILE A 13 -2.89 -9.43 -10.48
N GLU A 14 -2.26 -9.23 -11.65
CA GLU A 14 -2.48 -10.06 -12.83
C GLU A 14 -2.16 -11.55 -12.60
N ARG A 15 -1.30 -11.85 -11.62
CA ARG A 15 -0.96 -13.22 -11.20
C ARG A 15 -1.88 -13.74 -10.08
N GLY A 16 -2.94 -13.01 -9.73
CA GLY A 16 -3.89 -13.39 -8.69
C GLY A 16 -3.45 -13.05 -7.27
N ALA A 17 -2.33 -12.33 -7.09
CA ALA A 17 -1.91 -11.89 -5.76
C ALA A 17 -2.81 -10.76 -5.26
N GLN A 18 -3.12 -10.79 -3.97
CA GLN A 18 -3.63 -9.62 -3.29
C GLN A 18 -2.44 -8.73 -2.90
N VAL A 19 -2.57 -7.41 -3.06
CA VAL A 19 -1.47 -6.48 -2.78
C VAL A 19 -1.95 -5.35 -1.89
N GLN A 20 -1.33 -5.21 -0.72
CA GLN A 20 -1.49 -4.04 0.14
C GLN A 20 -0.30 -3.10 -0.03
N VAL A 21 -0.57 -1.80 -0.21
CA VAL A 21 0.48 -0.80 -0.43
C VAL A 21 0.68 0.02 0.83
N VAL A 22 1.92 0.08 1.30
CA VAL A 22 2.35 0.97 2.38
C VAL A 22 3.36 1.98 1.82
N MET A 23 3.11 3.27 1.99
CA MET A 23 3.95 4.34 1.45
C MET A 23 4.61 5.15 2.56
N THR A 24 5.90 5.42 2.42
CA THR A 24 6.61 6.39 3.27
C THR A 24 6.37 7.81 2.76
N HIS A 25 6.63 8.82 3.60
CA HIS A 25 6.58 10.22 3.16
C HIS A 25 7.51 10.48 1.96
N ALA A 26 8.74 9.96 1.99
CA ALA A 26 9.68 10.10 0.88
C ALA A 26 9.20 9.42 -0.41
N ALA A 27 8.43 8.33 -0.34
CA ALA A 27 7.88 7.69 -1.53
C ALA A 27 6.85 8.57 -2.25
N LYS A 28 6.09 9.37 -1.48
CA LYS A 28 5.04 10.27 -2.00
C LYS A 28 5.59 11.39 -2.88
N GLU A 29 6.86 11.76 -2.70
CA GLU A 29 7.57 12.74 -3.54
C GLU A 29 7.82 12.23 -4.97
N PHE A 30 7.73 10.91 -5.20
CA PHE A 30 8.01 10.29 -6.50
C PHE A 30 6.79 9.68 -7.18
N ILE A 31 5.77 9.29 -6.42
CA ILE A 31 4.53 8.71 -6.91
C ILE A 31 3.42 8.99 -5.91
N THR A 32 2.22 9.30 -6.37
CA THR A 32 1.13 9.69 -5.46
C THR A 32 0.44 8.48 -4.84
N PRO A 33 -0.10 8.58 -3.61
CA PRO A 33 -0.97 7.56 -3.03
C PRO A 33 -2.18 7.23 -3.93
N LEU A 34 -2.76 8.22 -4.60
CA LEU A 34 -3.88 8.01 -5.52
C LEU A 34 -3.52 7.08 -6.69
N THR A 35 -2.33 7.23 -7.26
CA THR A 35 -1.85 6.32 -8.32
C THR A 35 -1.75 4.89 -7.79
N MET A 36 -1.16 4.70 -6.61
CA MET A 36 -1.00 3.37 -6.02
C MET A 36 -2.34 2.76 -5.60
N GLN A 37 -3.29 3.56 -5.13
CA GLN A 37 -4.65 3.12 -4.83
C GLN A 37 -5.37 2.65 -6.09
N ALA A 38 -5.27 3.41 -7.18
CA ALA A 38 -5.89 3.03 -8.45
C ALA A 38 -5.33 1.71 -9.01
N VAL A 39 -4.02 1.50 -8.89
CA VAL A 39 -3.37 0.28 -9.42
C VAL A 39 -3.58 -0.93 -8.49
N SER A 40 -3.59 -0.73 -7.17
CA SER A 40 -3.82 -1.82 -6.21
C SER A 40 -5.29 -2.19 -6.02
N GLY A 41 -6.21 -1.28 -6.34
CA GLY A 41 -7.63 -1.43 -6.04
C GLY A 41 -7.95 -1.42 -4.55
N ARG A 42 -7.00 -1.00 -3.69
CA ARG A 42 -7.10 -1.05 -2.23
C ARG A 42 -6.63 0.26 -1.61
N PRO A 43 -7.12 0.61 -0.41
CA PRO A 43 -6.58 1.74 0.35
C PRO A 43 -5.06 1.65 0.51
N VAL A 44 -4.39 2.79 0.43
CA VAL A 44 -2.95 2.90 0.64
C VAL A 44 -2.73 3.35 2.08
N SER A 45 -1.97 2.57 2.84
CA SER A 45 -1.52 2.97 4.18
C SER A 45 -0.29 3.84 4.07
N ASP A 46 -0.23 4.93 4.82
CA ASP A 46 0.90 5.86 4.72
C ASP A 46 1.42 6.39 6.07
N SER A 47 0.84 5.91 7.16
CA SER A 47 1.25 6.13 8.53
C SER A 47 1.06 4.85 9.34
N LEU A 48 2.00 4.55 10.23
CA LEU A 48 1.91 3.44 11.17
C LEU A 48 0.91 3.74 12.32
N LEU A 49 0.69 5.02 12.58
CA LEU A 49 -0.10 5.56 13.70
C LEU A 49 -1.25 6.42 13.17
N ASP A 50 -1.91 5.99 12.09
CA ASP A 50 -3.14 6.66 11.64
C ASP A 50 -4.23 6.40 12.71
N PRO A 51 -4.73 7.43 13.42
CA PRO A 51 -5.72 7.24 14.48
C PRO A 51 -7.00 6.54 14.01
N ALA A 52 -7.35 6.67 12.73
CA ALA A 52 -8.49 5.98 12.14
C ALA A 52 -8.23 4.49 11.90
N ALA A 53 -6.98 4.10 11.63
CA ALA A 53 -6.56 2.70 11.47
C ALA A 53 -6.13 2.04 12.80
N GLU A 54 -5.67 2.83 13.77
CA GLU A 54 -5.25 2.35 15.10
C GLU A 54 -6.42 1.92 15.97
N ALA A 55 -7.63 2.43 15.73
CA ALA A 55 -8.85 1.96 16.38
C ALA A 55 -9.08 0.44 16.20
N SER A 56 -8.49 -0.16 15.17
CA SER A 56 -8.50 -1.61 14.91
C SER A 56 -7.10 -2.24 14.90
N MET A 57 -6.08 -1.61 15.50
CA MET A 57 -4.68 -2.09 15.48
C MET A 57 -4.14 -2.35 14.06
N GLY A 58 -4.39 -1.43 13.12
CA GLY A 58 -4.13 -1.63 11.69
C GLY A 58 -2.71 -2.07 11.32
N HIS A 59 -1.67 -1.63 12.05
CA HIS A 59 -0.30 -2.07 11.79
C HIS A 59 -0.03 -3.55 12.15
N ILE A 60 -0.73 -4.09 13.16
CA ILE A 60 -0.63 -5.51 13.54
C ILE A 60 -1.37 -6.37 12.51
N GLU A 61 -2.57 -5.95 12.10
CA GLU A 61 -3.38 -6.69 11.14
C GLU A 61 -2.74 -6.69 9.74
N LEU A 62 -2.14 -5.57 9.32
CA LEU A 62 -1.32 -5.52 8.10
C LEU A 62 -0.16 -6.52 8.13
N ALA A 63 0.54 -6.62 9.26
CA ALA A 63 1.67 -7.53 9.41
C ALA A 63 1.24 -9.00 9.41
N LYS A 64 0.12 -9.34 10.06
CA LYS A 64 -0.43 -10.72 10.07
C LYS A 64 -1.02 -11.15 8.74
N TRP A 65 -1.51 -10.19 7.94
CA TRP A 65 -2.16 -10.48 6.67
C TRP A 65 -1.17 -10.94 5.58
N ALA A 66 0.08 -10.49 5.65
CA ALA A 66 1.08 -10.87 4.67
C ALA A 66 1.43 -12.37 4.81
N ASP A 67 1.35 -13.10 3.69
CA ASP A 67 1.80 -14.50 3.56
C ASP A 67 3.33 -14.63 3.70
#